data_AF-A0A9W7KWC4-F1
#
_entry.id   AF-A0A9W7KWC4-F1
#
_cell.length_a   1.000
_cell.length_b   1.000
_cell.length_c   1.000
_cell.angle_alpha   90.00
_cell.angle_beta   90.00
_cell.angle_gamma   90.00
#
_symmetry.space_group_name_H-M   'P 1'
#
loop_
_entity.id
_entity.type
_entity.pdbx_description
1 polymer ?
#
loop_
_entity_poly.entity_id
_entity_poly.type
_entity_poly.pdbx_seq_one_letter_code
_entity_poly.pdbx_strand_id
1 'polypeptide(L)'
;MEILSSPNAPDLLTNHEVLTLLSLKSLSLTPFQSSCHTYLTSLPSPTSPSNLLQNLSHPSLSLENSEILQLINLMPDNIPLLNVILPEVEERFEEGVEGILEIVEKEKKKK
;
A
#
# COMPACT_ATOMS: atom_id res chain seq x y z
N MET A 1 10.26 -7.53 -9.38
CA MET A 1 9.99 -6.48 -8.38
C MET A 1 9.97 -5.19 -9.18
N GLU A 2 8.79 -4.69 -9.51
CA GLU A 2 8.65 -3.44 -10.25
C GLU A 2 8.61 -2.31 -9.23
N ILE A 3 9.66 -1.49 -9.26
CA ILE A 3 9.86 -0.38 -8.34
C ILE A 3 9.12 0.83 -8.92
N LEU A 4 8.36 1.54 -8.08
CA LEU A 4 7.68 2.78 -8.46
C LEU A 4 8.68 3.92 -8.59
N SER A 5 9.27 4.07 -9.77
CA SER A 5 10.29 5.09 -10.03
C SER A 5 9.72 6.44 -10.43
N SER A 6 10.10 7.49 -9.69
CA SER A 6 9.98 8.90 -10.09
C SER A 6 11.40 9.48 -10.20
N PRO A 7 11.74 10.23 -11.27
CA PRO A 7 13.10 10.69 -11.54
C PRO A 7 13.69 11.67 -10.50
N ASN A 8 12.90 12.16 -9.55
CA ASN A 8 13.31 13.17 -8.56
C ASN A 8 13.07 12.76 -7.08
N ALA A 9 12.64 11.52 -6.81
CA ALA A 9 12.48 11.00 -5.45
C ALA A 9 13.17 9.64 -5.36
N PRO A 10 13.80 9.27 -4.22
CA PRO A 10 14.21 7.89 -4.03
C PRO A 10 12.97 7.01 -4.25
N ASP A 11 13.15 5.94 -5.03
CA ASP A 11 12.11 4.96 -5.32
C ASP A 11 11.32 4.62 -4.04
N LEU A 12 10.01 4.87 -4.07
CA LEU A 12 9.15 4.66 -2.90
C LEU A 12 8.91 3.16 -2.75
N LEU A 13 9.40 2.59 -1.65
CA LEU A 13 9.17 1.19 -1.30
C LEU A 13 7.91 1.05 -0.44
N THR A 14 7.09 0.07 -0.79
CA THR A 14 5.98 -0.41 0.04
C THR A 14 6.49 -1.13 1.28
N ASN A 15 5.66 -1.17 2.33
CA ASN A 15 5.91 -1.96 3.54
C ASN A 15 6.15 -3.44 3.21
N HIS A 16 5.46 -3.97 2.20
CA HIS A 16 5.63 -5.34 1.72
C HIS A 16 7.02 -5.59 1.12
N GLU A 17 7.52 -4.66 0.29
CA GLU A 17 8.85 -4.78 -0.30
C GLU A 17 9.94 -4.71 0.78
N VAL A 18 9.80 -3.81 1.75
CA VAL A 18 10.73 -3.74 2.90
C VAL A 18 10.69 -5.04 3.70
N LEU A 19 9.49 -5.58 3.99
CA LEU A 19 9.35 -6.86 4.70
C LEU A 19 9.97 -8.03 3.93
N THR A 20 9.81 -8.06 2.60
CA THR A 20 10.43 -9.05 1.72
C THR A 20 11.95 -8.96 1.77
N LEU A 21 12.51 -7.75 1.66
CA LEU A 21 13.95 -7.52 1.76
C LEU A 21 14.52 -7.93 3.12
N LEU A 22 13.79 -7.68 4.21
CA LEU A 22 14.18 -8.15 5.55
C LEU A 22 14.10 -9.68 5.66
N SER A 23 13.11 -10.32 5.03
CA SER A 23 12.94 -11.78 5.05
C SER A 23 13.99 -12.51 4.21
N LEU A 24 14.49 -11.89 3.14
CA LEU A 24 15.55 -12.43 2.29
C LEU A 24 16.93 -12.39 2.97
N LYS A 25 17.11 -11.60 4.03
CA LYS A 25 18.34 -11.63 4.84
C LYS A 25 18.38 -12.91 5.67
N SER A 26 19.00 -13.94 5.10
CA SER A 26 19.22 -15.27 5.69
C SER A 26 20.20 -15.30 6.88
N LEU A 27 20.74 -14.16 7.29
CA LEU A 27 21.69 -14.00 8.40
C LEU A 27 21.13 -12.98 9.39
N SER A 28 21.21 -13.32 10.67
CA SER A 28 20.55 -12.65 11.81
C SER A 28 20.29 -11.16 11.60
N LEU A 29 19.02 -10.77 11.63
CA LEU A 29 18.63 -9.37 11.66
C LEU A 29 19.27 -8.66 12.86
N THR A 30 19.75 -7.43 12.64
CA THR A 30 20.12 -6.55 13.76
C THR A 30 18.88 -6.24 14.62
N PRO A 31 19.03 -5.83 15.90
CA PRO A 31 17.87 -5.51 16.75
C PRO A 31 16.89 -4.49 16.13
N PHE A 32 17.43 -3.49 15.43
CA PHE A 32 16.61 -2.52 14.69
C PHE A 32 15.83 -3.18 13.55
N GLN A 33 16.48 -4.03 12.75
CA GLN A 33 15.84 -4.75 11.66
C GLN A 33 14.79 -5.75 12.16
N SER A 34 15.06 -6.43 13.28
CA SER A 34 14.07 -7.28 13.95
C SER A 34 12.86 -6.48 14.39
N SER A 35 13.07 -5.30 14.97
CA SER A 35 11.97 -4.41 15.39
C SER A 35 11.14 -3.94 14.18
N CYS A 36 11.80 -3.55 13.09
CA CYS A 36 11.11 -3.20 11.84
C CYS A 36 10.32 -4.39 11.27
N HIS A 37 10.91 -5.58 11.26
CA HIS A 37 10.26 -6.80 10.78
C HIS A 37 9.00 -7.12 11.61
N THR A 38 9.10 -7.08 12.95
CA THR A 38 7.96 -7.29 13.85
C THR A 38 6.87 -6.25 13.62
N TYR A 39 7.23 -4.96 13.51
CA TYR A 39 6.27 -3.90 13.21
C TYR A 39 5.55 -4.15 11.89
N LEU A 40 6.29 -4.36 10.79
CA LEU A 40 5.74 -4.58 9.46
C LEU A 40 4.87 -5.85 9.36
N THR A 41 5.22 -6.90 10.12
CA THR A 41 4.41 -8.15 10.17
C THR A 41 3.06 -7.93 10.88
N SER A 42 2.97 -6.94 11.77
CA SER A 42 1.73 -6.63 12.50
C SER A 42 0.74 -5.78 11.71
N LEU A 43 1.21 -5.11 10.65
CA LEU A 43 0.39 -4.26 9.81
C LEU A 43 -0.48 -5.09 8.85
N PRO A 44 -1.63 -4.54 8.41
CA PRO A 44 -2.35 -5.14 7.30
C PRO A 44 -1.47 -5.18 6.04
N SER A 45 -1.56 -6.26 5.28
CA SER A 45 -0.82 -6.46 4.04
C SER A 45 -1.75 -7.00 2.96
N PRO A 46 -1.61 -6.54 1.71
CA PRO A 46 -2.34 -7.14 0.61
C PRO A 46 -1.90 -8.59 0.37
N THR A 47 -2.78 -9.39 -0.23
CA THR A 47 -2.48 -10.71 -0.78
C THR A 47 -1.52 -10.62 -1.94
N SER A 48 -1.77 -9.68 -2.87
CA SER A 48 -0.94 -9.42 -4.04
C SER A 48 -0.69 -7.92 -4.19
N PRO A 49 0.41 -7.38 -3.63
CA PRO A 49 0.76 -5.97 -3.74
C PRO A 49 0.86 -5.48 -5.19
N SER A 50 1.36 -6.31 -6.11
CA SER A 50 1.46 -5.97 -7.53
C SER A 50 0.10 -5.89 -8.21
N ASN A 51 -0.85 -6.76 -7.85
CA ASN A 51 -2.22 -6.68 -8.39
C ASN A 51 -2.94 -5.45 -7.85
N LEU A 52 -2.80 -5.18 -6.55
CA LEU A 52 -3.35 -3.97 -5.95
C LEU A 52 -2.79 -2.70 -6.63
N LEU A 53 -1.49 -2.66 -6.85
CA LEU A 53 -0.84 -1.56 -7.56
C LEU A 53 -1.41 -1.36 -8.97
N GLN A 54 -1.58 -2.42 -9.75
CA GLN A 54 -2.13 -2.31 -11.11
C GLN A 54 -3.56 -1.77 -11.11
N ASN A 55 -4.40 -2.24 -10.19
CA ASN A 55 -5.79 -1.77 -10.08
C ASN A 55 -5.86 -0.29 -9.64
N LEU A 56 -5.01 0.12 -8.69
CA LEU A 56 -4.96 1.51 -8.23
C LEU A 56 -4.29 2.47 -9.22
N SER A 57 -3.41 1.96 -10.08
CA SER A 57 -2.77 2.75 -11.15
C SER A 57 -3.69 2.93 -12.37
N HIS A 58 -4.93 2.45 -12.32
CA HIS A 58 -5.85 2.57 -13.45
C HIS A 58 -6.15 4.05 -13.74
N PRO A 59 -6.08 4.52 -15.00
CA PRO A 59 -6.20 5.94 -15.35
C PRO A 59 -7.51 6.60 -14.90
N SER A 60 -8.57 5.82 -14.67
CA SER A 60 -9.86 6.33 -14.18
C SER A 60 -9.84 6.77 -12.72
N LEU A 61 -8.85 6.34 -11.92
CA LEU A 61 -8.79 6.62 -10.48
C LEU A 61 -7.96 7.86 -10.14
N SER A 62 -7.31 8.52 -11.11
CA SER A 62 -6.57 9.78 -10.95
C SER A 62 -5.83 9.93 -9.59
N LEU A 63 -5.16 8.85 -9.16
CA LEU A 63 -4.41 8.79 -7.91
C LEU A 63 -2.95 9.20 -8.12
N GLU A 64 -2.38 9.88 -7.13
CA GLU A 64 -0.94 10.14 -7.09
C GLU A 64 -0.16 8.92 -6.60
N ASN A 65 1.12 8.81 -6.98
CA ASN A 65 1.98 7.69 -6.53
C ASN A 65 2.08 7.59 -5.01
N SER A 66 2.06 8.74 -4.31
CA SER A 66 2.03 8.84 -2.85
C SER A 66 0.75 8.25 -2.27
N GLU A 67 -0.40 8.55 -2.87
CA GLU A 67 -1.71 8.04 -2.47
C GLU A 67 -1.80 6.53 -2.69
N ILE A 68 -1.37 6.05 -3.85
CA ILE A 68 -1.28 4.62 -4.18
C ILE A 68 -0.42 3.88 -3.16
N LEU A 69 0.76 4.44 -2.82
CA LEU A 69 1.64 3.87 -1.81
C LEU A 69 0.96 3.77 -0.44
N GLN A 70 0.25 4.81 0.00
CA GLN A 70 -0.46 4.82 1.28
C GLN A 70 -1.63 3.83 1.28
N LEU A 71 -2.39 3.72 0.19
CA LEU A 71 -3.46 2.72 0.04
C LEU A 71 -2.93 1.29 0.18
N ILE A 72 -1.79 0.98 -0.46
CA ILE A 72 -1.12 -0.32 -0.35
C ILE A 72 -0.62 -0.59 1.07
N ASN A 73 -0.04 0.43 1.73
CA ASN A 73 0.58 0.27 3.04
C ASN A 73 -0.41 0.22 4.20
N LEU A 74 -1.53 0.94 4.09
CA LEU A 74 -2.51 1.11 5.16
C LEU A 74 -3.75 0.23 5.00
N MET A 75 -4.05 -0.21 3.77
CA MET A 75 -5.16 -1.11 3.44
C MET A 75 -6.49 -0.66 4.09
N PRO A 76 -7.01 0.55 3.77
CA PRO A 76 -8.24 1.08 4.37
C PRO A 76 -9.42 0.09 4.26
N ASP A 77 -10.25 -0.02 5.30
CA ASP A 77 -11.54 -0.76 5.31
C ASP A 77 -12.76 0.14 5.41
N ASN A 78 -12.56 1.45 5.58
CA ASN A 78 -13.66 2.36 5.83
C ASN A 78 -13.37 3.73 5.23
N ILE A 79 -14.45 4.47 4.96
CA ILE A 79 -14.39 5.82 4.37
C ILE A 79 -13.57 6.78 5.24
N PRO A 80 -13.72 6.83 6.59
CA PRO A 80 -12.88 7.71 7.40
C PRO A 80 -11.38 7.51 7.20
N LEU A 81 -10.90 6.26 7.19
CA LEU A 81 -9.48 5.97 6.96
C LEU A 81 -9.08 6.24 5.51
N LEU A 82 -9.96 5.99 4.54
CA LEU A 82 -9.73 6.36 3.15
C LEU A 82 -9.58 7.88 3.00
N ASN A 83 -10.40 8.68 3.68
CA ASN A 83 -10.37 10.14 3.62
C ASN A 83 -9.12 10.75 4.29
N VAL A 84 -8.46 10.00 5.18
CA VAL A 84 -7.13 10.37 5.71
C VAL A 84 -6.04 10.20 4.64
N ILE A 85 -6.19 9.21 3.75
CA ILE A 85 -5.23 8.90 2.68
C ILE A 85 -5.49 9.78 1.46
N LEU A 86 -6.76 9.94 1.11
CA LEU A 86 -7.28 10.70 -0.01
C LEU A 86 -8.13 11.84 0.57
N PRO A 87 -7.55 13.02 0.87
CA PRO A 87 -8.34 14.15 1.35
C PRO A 87 -9.44 14.49 0.36
N GLU A 88 -10.65 14.76 0.87
CA GLU A 88 -11.83 15.12 0.08
C GLU A 88 -12.22 14.01 -0.91
N VAL A 89 -12.06 12.74 -0.53
CA VAL A 89 -12.29 11.58 -1.42
C VAL A 89 -13.69 11.55 -2.02
N GLU A 90 -14.71 11.92 -1.26
CA GLU A 90 -16.11 11.97 -1.71
C GLU A 90 -16.34 13.07 -2.75
N GLU A 91 -15.61 14.18 -2.67
CA GLU A 91 -15.70 15.29 -3.63
C GLU A 91 -14.86 15.01 -4.88
N ARG A 92 -13.70 14.37 -4.71
CA ARG A 92 -12.77 14.02 -5.81
C ARG A 92 -13.26 12.85 -6.66
N PHE A 93 -14.00 11.92 -6.06
CA PHE A 93 -14.36 10.64 -6.67
C PHE A 93 -15.84 10.31 -6.45
N GLU A 94 -16.76 11.28 -6.63
CA GLU A 94 -18.21 11.16 -6.33
C GLU A 94 -18.85 9.77 -6.57
N GLU A 95 -18.48 9.02 -7.63
CA GLU A 95 -18.96 7.66 -7.93
C GLU A 95 -17.90 6.54 -7.76
N GLY A 96 -16.64 6.88 -7.47
CA GLY A 96 -15.48 5.99 -7.40
C GLY A 96 -14.99 5.62 -6.00
N VAL A 97 -15.45 6.30 -4.93
CA VAL A 97 -15.01 6.05 -3.54
C VAL A 97 -15.21 4.59 -3.12
N GLU A 98 -16.43 4.08 -3.33
CA GLU A 98 -16.77 2.68 -3.01
C GLU A 98 -15.95 1.70 -3.85
N GLY A 99 -15.66 2.06 -5.11
CA GLY A 99 -14.81 1.26 -5.99
C GLY A 99 -13.35 1.16 -5.48
N ILE A 100 -12.79 2.22 -4.92
CA ILE A 100 -11.44 2.19 -4.33
C ILE A 100 -11.42 1.27 -3.10
N LEU A 101 -12.41 1.38 -2.21
CA LEU A 101 -12.52 0.48 -1.05
C LEU A 101 -12.70 -0.97 -1.49
N GLU A 102 -13.53 -1.23 -2.51
CA GLU A 102 -13.75 -2.58 -3.04
C GLU A 102 -12.46 -3.17 -3.63
N ILE A 103 -11.66 -2.36 -4.36
CA ILE A 103 -10.34 -2.76 -4.87
C ILE A 103 -9.42 -3.17 -3.72
N VAL A 104 -9.34 -2.36 -2.67
CA VAL A 104 -8.49 -2.64 -1.51
C VAL A 104 -8.99 -3.87 -0.73
N GLU A 105 -10.30 -4.01 -0.55
CA GLU A 105 -10.92 -5.11 0.18
C GLU A 105 -10.71 -6.47 -0.51
N LYS A 106 -10.80 -6.51 -1.84
CA LYS A 106 -10.53 -7.73 -2.63
C LYS A 106 -9.11 -8.29 -2.40
N GLU A 107 -8.17 -7.42 -2.09
CA GLU A 107 -6.77 -7.78 -1.82
C GLU A 107 -6.45 -7.97 -0.34
N LYS A 108 -7.44 -7.90 0.57
CA LYS A 108 -7.21 -8.23 1.98
C LYS A 108 -7.06 -9.74 2.16
N LYS A 109 -6.00 -10.16 2.86
CA LYS A 109 -5.89 -11.53 3.36
C LYS A 109 -7.10 -11.83 4.26
N LYS A 110 -7.95 -12.77 3.85
CA LYS A 110 -8.97 -13.35 4.74
C LYS A 110 -8.23 -14.06 5.87
N LYS A 111 -8.47 -13.63 7.11
CA LYS A 111 -7.95 -14.28 8.32
C LYS A 111 -8.58 -15.65 8.52
#